data_AF-A0A8H5AKB0-F1
#
_entry.id   AF-A0A8H5AKB0-F1
#
_cell.length_a   1.000
_cell.length_b   1.000
_cell.length_c   1.000
_cell.angle_alpha   90.00
_cell.angle_beta   90.00
_cell.angle_gamma   90.00
#
_symmetry.space_group_name_H-M   'P 1'
#
loop_
_entity.id
_entity.type
_entity.pdbx_description
1 polymer ?
#
loop_
_entity_poly.entity_id
_entity_poly.type
_entity_poly.pdbx_seq_one_letter_code
_entity_poly.pdbx_strand_id
1 'polypeptide(L)'
;MSDANRDVSQYKYSAMSNLVLQADRRFVTRRTDEATGDPESLAGRLSIRDMGARVARDDAPKPKKQPGLPEIERGSLREGEDILAREQRRRKAEAPQSTGILGANDLLVEGITYRPRTAATRQTFDLIITSVAKTLGDVPHEVVR
;
A
#
# COMPACT_ATOMS: atom_id res chain seq x y z
N MET A 1 58.29 -4.21 -13.68
CA MET A 1 57.75 -5.57 -13.82
C MET A 1 56.46 -5.61 -13.04
N SER A 2 55.32 -5.78 -13.70
CA SER A 2 54.00 -5.76 -13.06
C SER A 2 53.69 -7.12 -12.45
N ASP A 3 53.44 -7.16 -11.14
CA ASP A 3 53.11 -8.37 -10.39
C ASP A 3 51.80 -8.99 -10.89
N ALA A 4 51.92 -9.91 -11.85
CA ALA A 4 50.81 -10.62 -12.47
C ALA A 4 50.14 -11.67 -11.55
N ASN A 5 50.50 -11.69 -10.26
CA ASN A 5 50.09 -12.72 -9.32
C ASN A 5 49.68 -12.14 -7.95
N ARG A 6 49.05 -10.96 -7.94
CA ARG A 6 48.39 -10.43 -6.74
C ARG A 6 47.07 -11.16 -6.56
N ASP A 7 46.90 -11.87 -5.45
CA ASP A 7 45.65 -12.57 -5.13
C ASP A 7 44.53 -11.55 -4.85
N VAL A 8 43.79 -11.22 -5.91
CA VAL A 8 42.63 -10.30 -5.88
C VAL A 8 41.34 -11.01 -5.51
N SER A 9 41.39 -12.28 -5.09
CA SER A 9 40.21 -13.04 -4.68
C SER A 9 39.43 -12.38 -3.54
N GLN A 10 40.13 -11.58 -2.71
CA GLN A 10 39.55 -10.82 -1.60
C GLN A 10 38.65 -9.66 -2.04
N TYR A 11 38.81 -9.14 -3.26
CA TYR A 11 37.96 -8.08 -3.82
C TYR A 11 36.78 -8.62 -4.62
N LYS A 12 36.64 -9.95 -4.72
CA LYS A 12 35.51 -10.54 -5.42
C LYS A 12 34.24 -10.27 -4.61
N TYR A 13 33.23 -9.74 -5.29
CA TYR A 13 31.92 -9.46 -4.69
C TYR A 13 31.34 -10.67 -3.95
N SER A 14 31.55 -11.89 -4.44
CA SER A 14 31.10 -13.13 -3.78
C SER A 14 31.72 -13.39 -2.40
N ALA A 15 32.92 -12.88 -2.13
CA ALA A 15 33.59 -13.01 -0.83
C ALA A 15 33.22 -11.85 0.12
N MET A 16 32.89 -10.68 -0.43
CA MET A 16 32.57 -9.47 0.33
C MET A 16 31.07 -9.29 0.62
N SER A 17 30.19 -9.95 -0.15
CA SER A 17 28.75 -9.91 0.07
C SER A 17 28.26 -11.20 0.75
N ASN A 18 28.28 -11.22 2.07
CA ASN A 18 27.62 -12.29 2.83
C ASN A 18 26.40 -11.71 3.57
N LEU A 19 25.22 -11.84 2.95
CA LEU A 19 23.94 -11.71 3.67
C LEU A 19 23.17 -13.05 3.71
N VAL A 20 23.65 -14.09 3.01
CA VAL A 20 23.04 -15.42 3.04
C VAL A 20 24.16 -16.46 2.93
N LEU A 21 24.29 -17.32 3.95
CA LEU A 21 25.18 -18.47 3.89
C LEU A 21 24.75 -19.39 2.73
N GLN A 22 25.68 -19.71 1.83
CA GLN A 22 25.42 -20.75 0.84
C GLN A 22 25.22 -22.07 1.58
N ALA A 23 24.04 -22.67 1.45
CA ALA A 23 23.74 -23.95 2.07
C ALA A 23 24.70 -25.03 1.55
N ASP A 24 25.21 -25.87 2.47
CA ASP A 24 26.07 -27.00 2.12
C ASP A 24 25.26 -28.07 1.38
N ARG A 25 25.44 -28.14 0.06
CA ARG A 25 24.70 -29.05 -0.83
C ARG A 25 25.15 -30.51 -0.72
N ARG A 26 26.19 -30.82 0.06
CA ARG A 26 26.70 -32.19 0.23
C ARG A 26 25.69 -33.09 0.95
N PHE A 27 24.90 -32.53 1.84
CA PHE A 27 23.84 -33.25 2.56
C PHE A 27 22.49 -33.27 1.82
N VAL A 28 22.39 -32.60 0.67
CA VAL A 28 21.11 -32.37 -0.03
C VAL A 28 20.85 -33.40 -1.13
N THR A 29 21.80 -34.29 -1.47
CA THR A 29 21.56 -35.23 -2.58
C THR A 29 21.87 -36.70 -2.26
N ARG A 30 20.86 -37.52 -2.61
CA ARG A 30 20.88 -38.94 -3.02
C ARG A 30 20.68 -40.01 -1.94
N ARG A 31 19.49 -40.01 -1.34
CA ARG A 31 18.75 -41.28 -1.21
C ARG A 31 17.45 -41.13 -1.99
N THR A 32 17.34 -41.87 -3.08
CA THR A 32 16.25 -41.78 -4.06
C THR A 32 14.95 -42.42 -3.57
N ASP A 33 14.97 -43.18 -2.48
CA ASP A 33 13.88 -44.10 -2.12
C ASP A 33 13.27 -43.87 -0.73
N GLU A 34 13.69 -42.84 0.02
CA GLU A 34 13.11 -42.53 1.33
C GLU A 34 12.60 -41.09 1.37
N ALA A 35 11.34 -40.89 1.76
CA ALA A 35 10.73 -39.58 1.88
C ALA A 35 11.26 -38.87 3.15
N THR A 36 12.41 -38.20 3.02
CA THR A 36 13.12 -37.53 4.12
C THR A 36 12.30 -36.42 4.81
N GLY A 37 11.22 -35.95 4.18
CA GLY A 37 10.40 -34.85 4.72
C GLY A 37 11.09 -33.48 4.71
N ASP A 38 12.29 -33.40 4.11
CA ASP A 38 13.04 -32.16 3.97
C ASP A 38 12.32 -31.19 3.01
N PRO A 39 12.36 -29.87 3.27
CA PRO A 39 11.73 -28.90 2.41
C PRO A 39 12.44 -28.81 1.05
N GLU A 40 11.78 -29.30 0.01
CA GLU A 40 12.26 -29.19 -1.37
C GLU A 40 11.85 -27.85 -2.02
N SER A 41 12.68 -27.37 -2.93
CA SER A 41 12.37 -26.17 -3.71
C SER A 41 11.15 -26.39 -4.62
N LEU A 42 10.28 -25.37 -4.70
CA LEU A 42 9.09 -25.36 -5.56
C LEU A 42 9.37 -24.85 -6.99
N ALA A 43 10.62 -24.53 -7.31
CA ALA A 43 11.02 -24.07 -8.63
C ALA A 43 10.69 -25.13 -9.71
N GLY A 44 9.90 -24.76 -10.72
CA GLY A 44 9.45 -25.66 -11.79
C GLY A 44 8.24 -26.54 -11.44
N ARG A 45 7.82 -26.59 -10.16
CA ARG A 45 6.59 -27.27 -9.72
C ARG A 45 5.38 -26.34 -9.63
N LEU A 46 5.60 -25.02 -9.60
CA LEU A 46 4.55 -24.00 -9.60
C LEU A 46 4.45 -23.32 -10.96
N SER A 47 3.21 -23.22 -11.48
CA SER A 47 2.90 -22.37 -12.63
C SER A 47 2.26 -21.07 -12.17
N ILE A 48 2.51 -19.97 -12.88
CA ILE A 48 1.90 -18.65 -12.58
C ILE A 48 0.37 -18.72 -12.71
N ARG A 49 -0.14 -19.62 -13.54
CA ARG A 49 -1.57 -19.80 -13.80
C ARG A 49 -2.31 -20.45 -12.64
N ASP A 50 -1.63 -21.29 -11.86
CA ASP A 50 -2.22 -21.99 -10.72
C ASP A 50 -2.21 -21.14 -9.44
N MET A 51 -1.57 -19.96 -9.49
CA MET A 51 -1.53 -19.02 -8.38
C MET A 51 -2.95 -18.53 -8.06
N GLY A 52 -3.36 -18.71 -6.80
CA GLY A 52 -4.68 -18.30 -6.34
C GLY A 52 -5.80 -19.32 -6.54
N ALA A 53 -5.53 -20.48 -7.16
CA ALA A 53 -6.55 -21.50 -7.44
C ALA A 53 -7.28 -22.02 -6.17
N ARG A 54 -6.63 -21.96 -5.00
CA ARG A 54 -7.18 -22.39 -3.71
C ARG A 54 -7.48 -21.24 -2.75
N VAL A 55 -7.50 -20.00 -3.23
CA VAL A 55 -7.89 -18.86 -2.40
C VAL A 55 -9.42 -18.89 -2.25
N ALA A 56 -9.90 -19.42 -1.13
CA ALA A 56 -11.28 -19.22 -0.70
C ALA A 56 -11.42 -17.79 -0.16
N ARG A 57 -12.44 -17.06 -0.63
CA ARG A 57 -12.85 -15.82 0.03
C ARG A 57 -13.81 -16.20 1.12
N ASP A 58 -13.43 -15.98 2.37
CA ASP A 58 -14.38 -16.06 3.46
C ASP A 58 -15.38 -14.91 3.30
N ASP A 59 -16.65 -15.26 3.18
CA ASP A 59 -17.73 -14.27 3.19
C ASP A 59 -17.69 -13.56 4.54
N ALA A 60 -17.38 -12.26 4.50
CA ALA A 60 -17.35 -11.43 5.70
C ALA A 60 -18.69 -11.57 6.45
N PRO A 61 -18.67 -11.71 7.79
CA PRO A 61 -19.89 -11.89 8.56
C PRO A 61 -20.83 -10.71 8.31
N LYS A 62 -21.97 -10.99 7.67
CA LYS A 62 -23.00 -9.99 7.42
C LYS A 62 -23.42 -9.42 8.79
N PRO A 63 -23.38 -8.10 9.00
CA PRO A 63 -23.79 -7.52 10.27
C PRO A 63 -25.24 -7.93 10.55
N LYS A 64 -25.48 -8.53 11.72
CA LYS A 64 -26.83 -8.86 12.17
C LYS A 64 -27.66 -7.58 12.16
N LYS A 65 -28.71 -7.54 11.34
CA LYS A 65 -29.66 -6.43 11.31
C LYS A 65 -30.20 -6.23 12.73
N GLN A 66 -30.14 -4.99 13.24
CA GLN A 66 -30.75 -4.65 14.53
C GLN A 66 -32.26 -4.96 14.48
N PRO A 67 -32.82 -5.67 15.46
CA PRO A 67 -34.25 -5.92 15.53
C PRO A 67 -34.93 -4.62 15.96
N GLY A 68 -35.68 -3.98 15.06
CA GLY A 68 -36.47 -2.78 15.42
C GLY A 68 -36.62 -1.71 14.35
N LEU A 69 -35.92 -1.79 13.21
CA LEU A 69 -36.27 -0.96 12.06
C LEU A 69 -37.33 -1.69 11.20
N PRO A 70 -38.43 -1.02 10.79
CA PRO A 70 -39.33 -1.58 9.79
C PRO A 70 -38.51 -1.92 8.54
N GLU A 71 -38.95 -2.94 7.82
CA GLU A 71 -38.33 -3.52 6.65
C GLU A 71 -38.10 -2.46 5.56
N ILE A 72 -37.03 -1.67 5.72
CA ILE A 72 -36.41 -0.96 4.64
C ILE A 72 -35.66 -2.05 3.90
N GLU A 73 -36.38 -2.74 3.02
CA GLU A 73 -35.78 -3.35 1.86
C GLU A 73 -34.92 -2.23 1.27
N ARG A 74 -33.60 -2.33 1.47
CA ARG A 74 -32.68 -1.49 0.74
C ARG A 74 -32.94 -1.88 -0.70
N GLY A 75 -33.68 -1.02 -1.40
CA GLY A 75 -34.14 -1.24 -2.75
C GLY A 75 -32.98 -1.79 -3.57
N SER A 76 -33.31 -2.62 -4.55
CA SER A 76 -32.31 -3.14 -5.49
C SER A 76 -31.41 -1.98 -5.94
N LEU A 77 -30.12 -2.23 -6.23
CA LEU A 77 -29.13 -1.17 -6.53
C LEU A 77 -29.54 -0.20 -7.65
N ARG A 78 -30.64 -0.48 -8.36
CA ARG A 78 -31.25 0.26 -9.47
C ARG A 78 -32.48 1.08 -9.09
N GLU A 79 -33.07 0.88 -7.91
CA GLU A 79 -34.19 1.70 -7.43
C GLU A 79 -33.68 3.07 -7.00
N GLY A 80 -34.07 4.11 -7.74
CA GLY A 80 -33.71 5.50 -7.46
C GLY A 80 -32.66 6.11 -8.40
N GLU A 81 -32.19 5.40 -9.42
CA GLU A 81 -31.31 5.97 -10.45
C GLU A 81 -31.96 7.21 -11.13
N ASP A 82 -33.26 7.16 -11.42
CA ASP A 82 -33.99 8.28 -12.03
C ASP A 82 -34.08 9.51 -11.11
N ILE A 83 -34.20 9.28 -9.80
CA ILE A 83 -34.27 10.34 -8.79
C ILE A 83 -32.88 10.97 -8.60
N LEU A 84 -31.84 10.14 -8.55
CA LEU A 84 -30.43 10.57 -8.50
C LEU A 84 -30.03 11.36 -9.74
N ALA A 85 -30.42 10.91 -10.93
CA ALA A 85 -30.14 11.62 -12.18
C ALA A 85 -30.83 12.99 -12.22
N ARG A 86 -32.07 13.08 -11.71
CA ARG A 86 -32.82 14.33 -11.61
C ARG A 86 -32.21 15.30 -10.60
N GLU A 87 -31.77 14.81 -9.43
CA GLU A 87 -31.05 15.62 -8.45
C GLU A 87 -29.68 16.09 -8.95
N GLN A 88 -28.91 15.23 -9.62
CA GLN A 88 -27.61 15.61 -10.18
C GLN A 88 -27.75 16.69 -11.25
N ARG A 89 -28.80 16.65 -12.07
CA ARG A 89 -29.09 17.71 -13.06
C ARG A 89 -29.46 19.03 -12.38
N ARG A 90 -30.22 19.00 -11.28
CA ARG A 90 -30.52 20.21 -10.49
C ARG A 90 -29.26 20.79 -9.84
N ARG A 91 -28.44 19.96 -9.19
CA ARG A 91 -27.18 20.42 -8.57
C ARG A 91 -26.17 20.96 -9.58
N LYS A 92 -26.10 20.41 -10.79
CA LYS A 92 -25.25 20.96 -11.88
C LYS A 92 -25.75 22.29 -12.44
N ALA A 93 -27.05 22.58 -12.35
CA ALA A 93 -27.60 23.86 -12.79
C ALA A 93 -27.45 24.97 -11.73
N GLU A 94 -27.44 24.61 -10.44
CA GLU A 94 -27.30 25.54 -9.32
C GLU A 94 -25.85 25.76 -8.85
N ALA A 95 -24.91 24.88 -9.24
CA ALA A 95 -23.50 25.07 -8.96
C ALA A 95 -22.82 25.87 -10.10
N PRO A 96 -22.24 27.06 -9.83
CA PRO A 96 -21.31 27.65 -10.79
C PRO A 96 -20.15 26.67 -10.97
N GLN A 97 -19.75 26.45 -12.22
CA GLN A 97 -18.56 25.69 -12.64
C GLN A 97 -17.31 26.24 -11.95
N SER A 98 -17.10 25.86 -10.70
CA SER A 98 -15.87 26.07 -9.96
C SER A 98 -14.96 24.91 -10.28
N THR A 99 -14.21 25.12 -11.36
CA THR A 99 -12.90 24.53 -11.62
C THR A 99 -12.17 24.14 -10.32
N GLY A 100 -11.69 22.91 -10.25
CA GLY A 100 -11.16 22.24 -9.04
C GLY A 100 -10.33 23.12 -8.10
N ILE A 101 -10.91 23.42 -6.93
CA ILE A 101 -10.26 24.13 -5.82
C ILE A 101 -9.47 23.16 -4.91
N LEU A 102 -9.54 21.85 -5.14
CA LEU A 102 -8.76 20.86 -4.36
C LEU A 102 -7.23 20.94 -4.57
N GLY A 103 -6.75 21.75 -5.53
CA GLY A 103 -5.33 21.97 -5.78
C GLY A 103 -4.86 23.44 -5.72
N ALA A 104 -5.77 24.42 -5.62
CA ALA A 104 -5.39 25.83 -5.75
C ALA A 104 -4.68 26.41 -4.51
N ASN A 105 -4.94 25.87 -3.32
CA ASN A 105 -4.22 26.25 -2.10
C ASN A 105 -2.88 25.49 -1.93
N ASP A 106 -2.54 24.60 -2.86
CA ASP A 106 -1.37 23.72 -2.81
C ASP A 106 -0.31 24.06 -3.89
N LEU A 107 -0.60 25.02 -4.76
CA LEU A 107 0.29 25.47 -5.85
C LEU A 107 1.11 26.72 -5.49
N LEU A 108 0.95 27.29 -4.29
CA LEU A 108 1.53 28.59 -3.90
C LEU A 108 2.48 28.54 -2.70
N VAL A 109 2.81 27.37 -2.15
CA VAL A 109 3.75 27.28 -1.01
C VAL A 109 5.03 26.57 -1.45
N GLU A 110 5.98 27.36 -1.96
CA GLU A 110 7.34 26.93 -2.21
C GLU A 110 8.04 26.66 -0.87
N GLY A 111 8.45 25.41 -0.60
CA GLY A 111 9.32 25.08 0.55
C GLY A 111 8.97 23.83 1.35
N ILE A 112 7.76 23.28 1.21
CA ILE A 112 7.37 22.09 1.99
C ILE A 112 7.91 20.83 1.32
N THR A 113 8.80 20.11 2.02
CA THR A 113 9.45 18.89 1.48
C THR A 113 8.54 17.65 1.53
N TYR A 114 7.54 17.63 2.43
CA TYR A 114 6.66 16.48 2.63
C TYR A 114 5.20 16.79 2.32
N ARG A 115 4.56 15.91 1.52
CA ARG A 115 3.15 16.03 1.13
C ARG A 115 2.36 14.77 1.49
N PRO A 116 1.38 14.85 2.42
CA PRO A 116 0.56 13.69 2.79
C PRO A 116 -0.36 13.28 1.62
N ARG A 117 -0.35 11.99 1.28
CA ARG A 117 -1.13 11.44 0.15
C ARG A 117 -2.43 10.75 0.57
N THR A 118 -2.54 10.31 1.82
CA THR A 118 -3.70 9.58 2.34
C THR A 118 -4.42 10.37 3.43
N ALA A 119 -5.71 10.08 3.67
CA ALA A 119 -6.47 10.77 4.71
C ALA A 119 -5.87 10.59 6.11
N ALA A 120 -5.41 9.38 6.44
CA ALA A 120 -4.73 9.10 7.71
C ALA A 120 -3.43 9.90 7.86
N THR A 121 -2.59 9.94 6.82
CA THR A 121 -1.32 10.70 6.87
C THR A 121 -1.54 12.20 6.92
N ARG A 122 -2.64 12.70 6.33
CA ARG A 122 -3.02 14.11 6.43
C ARG A 122 -3.41 14.49 7.86
N GLN A 123 -4.23 13.68 8.51
CA GLN A 123 -4.62 13.92 9.91
C GLN A 123 -3.41 13.95 10.85
N THR A 124 -2.46 13.04 10.67
CA THR A 124 -1.23 13.02 11.47
C THR A 124 -0.33 14.22 11.17
N PHE A 125 -0.23 14.63 9.90
CA PHE A 125 0.56 15.79 9.50
C PHE A 125 -0.03 17.09 10.09
N ASP A 126 -1.35 17.24 10.05
CA ASP A 126 -2.05 18.38 10.66
C ASP A 126 -1.86 18.41 12.19
N LEU A 127 -1.89 17.24 12.85
CA LEU A 127 -1.58 17.12 14.28
C LEU A 127 -0.15 17.61 14.57
N ILE A 128 0.83 17.15 13.80
CA ILE A 128 2.23 17.56 13.98
C ILE A 128 2.38 19.08 13.82
N ILE A 129 1.85 19.66 12.74
CA ILE A 129 1.91 21.10 12.50
C ILE A 129 1.26 21.88 13.64
N THR A 130 0.08 21.47 14.10
CA THR A 130 -0.61 22.17 15.20
C THR A 130 0.13 22.04 16.53
N SER A 131 0.78 20.90 16.80
CA SER A 131 1.64 20.73 17.96
C SER A 131 2.84 21.66 17.90
N VAL A 132 3.52 21.72 16.76
CA VAL A 132 4.69 22.59 16.55
C VAL A 132 4.30 24.07 16.66
N ALA A 133 3.20 24.48 16.03
CA ALA A 133 2.68 25.85 16.10
C ALA A 133 2.43 26.29 17.55
N LYS A 134 1.81 25.42 18.36
CA LYS A 134 1.58 25.70 19.80
C LYS A 134 2.87 25.86 20.59
N THR A 135 3.91 25.09 20.25
CA THR A 135 5.21 25.20 20.93
C THR A 135 6.01 26.43 20.51
N LEU A 136 5.89 26.86 19.25
CA LEU A 136 6.57 28.05 18.73
C LEU A 136 5.85 29.36 19.11
N GLY A 137 4.53 29.31 19.32
CA GLY A 137 3.72 30.47 19.70
C GLY A 137 3.39 31.35 18.49
N ASP A 138 3.92 32.57 18.46
CA ASP A 138 3.49 33.66 17.58
C ASP A 138 4.24 33.63 16.22
N VAL A 139 4.18 32.48 15.55
CA VAL A 139 4.81 32.25 14.25
C VAL A 139 3.73 32.09 13.18
N PRO A 140 3.82 32.81 12.04
CA PRO A 140 2.84 32.67 10.97
C PRO A 140 2.82 31.22 10.42
N HIS A 141 1.64 30.76 10.05
CA HIS A 141 1.42 29.38 9.60
C HIS A 141 2.28 29.00 8.38
N GLU A 142 2.68 29.97 7.56
CA GLU A 142 3.59 29.79 6.42
C GLU A 142 4.99 29.30 6.82
N VAL A 143 5.44 29.60 8.03
CA VAL A 143 6.77 29.18 8.53
C VAL A 143 6.70 27.81 9.21
N VAL A 144 5.56 27.47 9.80
CA VAL A 144 5.36 26.18 10.47
C VAL A 144 5.02 25.06 9.48
N ARG A 145 4.47 25.43 8.32
CA ARG A 145 4.01 24.51 7.28
C ARG A 145 5.11 24.15 6.30
#